data_AF-A0A482UV46-F1
#
_entry.id   AF-A0A482UV46-F1
#
_cell.length_a   1.000
_cell.length_b   1.000
_cell.length_c   1.000
_cell.angle_alpha   90.00
_cell.angle_beta   90.00
_cell.angle_gamma   90.00
#
_symmetry.space_group_name_H-M   'P 1'
#
loop_
_entity.id
_entity.type
_entity.pdbx_description
1 polymer ?
#
loop_
_entity_poly.entity_id
_entity_poly.type
_entity_poly.pdbx_seq_one_letter_code
_entity_poly.pdbx_strand_id
1 'polypeptide(L)' 'MGPRGSSSGSGPGGLPDILVIVQVAFEGKISAKSLQADLDRGHKASGDLIPWVVSTQYNEPSFAGLSGGELI' A
#
# COMPACT_ATOMS: atom_id res chain seq x y z
N MET A 1 -6.48 8.59 -22.39
CA MET A 1 -7.43 9.71 -22.39
C MET A 1 -7.34 10.38 -21.02
N GLY A 2 -6.55 11.45 -20.91
CA GLY A 2 -6.44 12.24 -19.68
C GLY A 2 -7.48 13.36 -19.67
N PRO A 3 -7.98 13.80 -18.51
CA PRO A 3 -9.02 14.81 -18.46
C PRO A 3 -8.46 16.17 -18.91
N ARG A 4 -9.12 16.76 -19.91
CA ARG A 4 -8.83 18.13 -20.36
C ARG A 4 -9.49 19.09 -19.37
N GLY A 5 -8.70 19.74 -18.53
CA GLY A 5 -9.17 20.83 -17.68
C GLY A 5 -9.22 22.13 -18.48
N SER A 6 -10.41 22.60 -18.84
CA SER A 6 -10.63 24.01 -19.21
C SER A 6 -12.08 24.43 -18.99
N SER A 7 -12.48 24.53 -17.73
CA SER A 7 -13.54 25.45 -17.33
C SER A 7 -13.27 25.88 -15.89
N SER A 8 -12.58 27.01 -15.74
CA SER A 8 -12.36 27.70 -14.47
C SER A 8 -13.69 28.21 -13.90
N GLY A 9 -14.45 27.32 -13.27
CA GLY A 9 -15.72 27.63 -12.64
C GLY A 9 -15.51 28.05 -11.18
N SER A 10 -15.10 29.29 -10.93
CA SER A 10 -15.09 29.90 -9.59
C SER A 10 -16.52 30.27 -9.12
N GLY A 11 -17.44 29.31 -9.16
CA GLY A 11 -18.82 29.46 -8.68
C GLY A 11 -19.21 28.31 -7.76
N PRO A 12 -20.21 28.48 -6.89
CA PRO A 12 -20.69 27.43 -5.99
C PRO A 12 -21.35 26.31 -6.82
N GLY A 13 -20.56 25.33 -7.27
CA GLY A 13 -21.01 24.22 -8.13
C GLY A 13 -19.98 23.69 -9.14
N GLY A 14 -18.80 24.30 -9.27
CA GLY A 14 -17.71 23.77 -10.12
C GLY A 14 -16.92 22.63 -9.45
N LEU A 15 -16.54 21.61 -10.21
CA LEU A 15 -15.60 20.58 -9.74
C LEU A 15 -14.22 21.20 -9.53
N PRO A 16 -13.53 20.92 -8.41
CA PRO A 16 -12.20 21.47 -8.14
C PRO A 16 -11.15 20.86 -9.07
N ASP A 17 -10.14 21.66 -9.42
CA ASP A 17 -8.98 21.18 -10.18
C ASP A 17 -8.08 20.31 -9.29
N ILE A 18 -7.82 19.08 -9.73
CA ILE A 18 -6.90 18.17 -9.05
C ILE A 18 -5.48 18.44 -9.57
N LEU A 19 -4.62 18.99 -8.71
CA LEU A 19 -3.23 19.31 -9.07
C LEU A 19 -2.26 18.16 -8.82
N VAL A 20 -2.53 17.35 -7.79
CA VAL A 20 -1.68 16.22 -7.37
C VAL A 20 -2.58 15.13 -6.79
N ILE A 21 -2.23 13.87 -7.06
CA ILE A 21 -2.80 12.69 -6.40
C ILE A 21 -1.64 11.94 -5.76
N VAL A 22 -1.82 11.53 -4.51
CA VAL A 22 -0.92 10.59 -3.83
C VAL A 22 -1.73 9.33 -3.55
N GLN A 23 -1.30 8.20 -4.10
CA GLN A 23 -1.90 6.92 -3.79
C GLN A 23 -1.19 6.31 -2.59
N VAL A 24 -1.96 5.71 -1.68
CA VAL A 24 -1.43 5.04 -0.49
C VAL A 24 -2.06 3.66 -0.36
N ALA A 25 -1.26 2.65 -0.06
CA ALA A 25 -1.73 1.32 0.35
C ALA A 25 -1.46 1.12 1.84
N PHE A 26 -2.44 0.63 2.60
CA PHE A 26 -2.25 0.26 4.00
C PHE A 26 -1.78 -1.19 4.08
N GLU A 27 -0.68 -1.42 4.79
CA GLU A 27 -0.07 -2.74 4.92
C GLU A 27 0.23 -3.12 6.38
N GLY A 28 0.51 -4.41 6.60
CA GLY A 28 0.94 -4.94 7.88
C GLY A 28 -0.18 -5.57 8.71
N LYS A 29 -0.03 -5.58 10.04
CA LYS A 29 -0.87 -6.35 10.99
C LYS A 29 -1.02 -7.83 10.61
N ILE A 30 0.01 -8.39 10.00
CA ILE A 30 0.01 -9.81 9.63
C ILE A 30 0.22 -10.61 10.91
N SER A 31 -0.68 -11.56 11.17
CA SER A 31 -0.57 -12.43 12.34
C SER A 31 0.68 -13.31 12.23
N ALA A 32 1.38 -13.51 13.35
CA ALA A 32 2.53 -14.43 13.41
C ALA A 32 2.19 -15.86 12.92
N LYS A 33 0.97 -16.34 13.20
CA LYS A 33 0.49 -17.65 12.73
C LYS A 33 0.46 -17.74 11.20
N SER A 34 -0.07 -16.71 10.52
CA SER A 34 -0.15 -16.70 9.07
C SER A 34 1.23 -16.57 8.44
N LEU A 35 2.09 -15.70 9.01
CA LEU A 35 3.47 -15.55 8.57
C LEU A 35 4.25 -16.87 8.69
N GLN A 36 4.18 -17.54 9.85
CA GLN A 36 4.85 -18.82 10.07
C GLN A 36 4.35 -19.89 9.09
N ALA A 37 3.03 -19.99 8.91
CA ALA A 37 2.45 -20.97 8.00
C ALA A 37 2.91 -20.76 6.54
N ASP A 38 3.16 -19.52 6.12
CA ASP A 38 3.62 -19.21 4.77
C ASP A 38 5.14 -19.37 4.61
N LEU A 39 5.93 -19.06 5.64
CA LEU A 39 7.36 -19.36 5.70
C LEU A 39 7.63 -20.86 5.63
N ASP A 40 6.90 -21.66 6.41
CA ASP A 40 7.04 -23.13 6.46
C ASP A 40 6.73 -23.79 5.10
N ARG A 41 5.88 -23.14 4.30
CA ARG A 41 5.48 -23.63 2.96
C ARG A 41 6.37 -23.12 1.84
N GLY A 42 7.34 -22.24 2.13
CA GLY A 42 8.11 -21.54 1.10
C GLY A 42 7.23 -20.70 0.17
N HIS A 43 6.01 -20.37 0.61
CA HIS A 43 5.07 -19.59 -0.19
C HIS A 43 5.52 -18.14 -0.19
N LYS A 44 5.80 -17.59 -1.37
CA LYS A 44 5.95 -16.15 -1.54
C LYS A 44 4.55 -15.55 -1.57
N ALA A 45 4.28 -14.56 -0.71
CA ALA A 45 3.06 -13.77 -0.81
C ALA A 45 2.91 -13.19 -2.23
N SER A 46 1.68 -13.01 -2.71
CA SER A 46 1.45 -12.41 -4.03
C SER A 46 1.95 -10.96 -4.03
N GLY A 47 2.96 -10.66 -4.86
CA GLY A 47 3.63 -9.36 -4.90
C GLY A 47 4.89 -9.28 -4.03
N ASP A 48 5.31 -8.06 -3.70
CA ASP A 48 6.46 -7.73 -2.86
C ASP A 48 6.07 -6.89 -1.63
N LEU A 49 4.91 -7.19 -1.03
CA LEU A 49 4.41 -6.52 0.18
C LEU A 49 5.55 -6.26 1.17
N ILE A 50 5.77 -5.00 1.55
CA ILE A 50 6.89 -4.57 2.39
C ILE A 50 6.97 -5.40 3.70
N PRO A 51 5.86 -5.63 4.43
CA PRO A 51 5.82 -6.52 5.59
C PRO A 51 6.43 -7.90 5.33
N TRP A 52 6.16 -8.49 4.16
CA TRP A 52 6.62 -9.82 3.80
C TRP A 52 8.11 -9.84 3.43
N VAL A 53 8.52 -8.90 2.56
CA VAL A 53 9.89 -8.82 2.05
C VAL A 53 10.88 -8.53 3.17
N VAL A 54 10.58 -7.55 4.03
CA VAL A 54 11.47 -7.19 5.14
C VAL A 54 11.54 -8.34 6.14
N SER A 55 10.41 -8.94 6.51
CA SER A 55 10.41 -10.06 7.46
C SER A 55 11.20 -11.27 6.98
N THR A 56 11.16 -11.57 5.67
CA THR A 56 11.87 -12.71 5.09
C THR A 56 13.35 -12.43 4.85
N GLN A 57 13.71 -11.28 4.30
CA GLN A 57 15.11 -10.95 3.96
C GLN A 57 15.98 -10.72 5.19
N TYR A 58 15.41 -10.15 6.25
CA TYR A 58 16.14 -9.83 7.48
C TYR A 58 15.87 -10.83 8.61
N ASN A 59 15.08 -11.88 8.35
CA ASN A 59 14.65 -12.87 9.35
C ASN A 59 14.05 -12.21 10.60
N GLU A 60 13.22 -11.19 10.40
CA GLU A 60 12.57 -10.39 11.43
C GLU A 60 11.03 -10.55 11.31
N PRO A 61 10.45 -11.60 11.90
CA PRO A 61 9.03 -11.89 11.75
C PRO A 61 8.10 -10.92 12.49
N SER A 62 8.62 -10.13 13.44
CA SER A 62 7.85 -9.09 14.16
C SER A 62 7.41 -7.96 13.24
N PHE A 63 8.20 -7.66 12.20
CA PHE A 63 8.02 -6.55 11.30
C PHE A 63 6.70 -6.66 10.54
N ALA A 64 6.33 -7.87 10.13
CA ALA A 64 5.06 -8.11 9.46
C ALA A 64 3.84 -7.77 10.33
N GLY A 65 4.00 -7.82 11.67
CA GLY A 65 2.97 -7.45 12.64
C GLY A 65 2.81 -5.94 12.84
N LEU A 66 3.79 -5.12 12.42
CA LEU A 66 3.68 -3.67 12.45
C LEU A 66 2.59 -3.20 11.47
N SER A 67 2.02 -2.03 11.73
CA SER A 67 1.10 -1.38 10.79
C SER A 67 1.85 -0.29 10.03
N GLY A 68 1.60 -0.18 8.73
CA GLY A 68 2.25 0.82 7.89
C GLY A 68 1.40 1.22 6.69
N GLY A 69 1.95 2.12 5.88
CA GLY A 69 1.40 2.43 4.58
C GLY A 69 2.50 2.74 3.58
N GLU A 70 2.25 2.40 2.32
CA GLU A 70 3.16 2.59 1.20
C GLU A 70 2.62 3.67 0.26
N LEU A 71 3.48 4.57 -0.20
CA LEU A 71 3.15 5.54 -1.25
C LEU A 71 3.34 4.88 -2.61
N ILE A 72 2.26 4.81 -3.41
CA ILE A 72 2.24 4.21 -4.76
C ILE A 72 2.26 5.30 -5.84
#